data_AF-A0A8G1ZLN2-F1
#
_entry.id   AF-A0A8G1ZLN2-F1
#
_cell.length_a   1.000
_cell.length_b   1.000
_cell.length_c   1.000
_cell.angle_alpha   90.00
_cell.angle_beta   90.00
_cell.angle_gamma   90.00
#
_symmetry.space_group_name_H-M   'P 1'
#
loop_
_entity.id
_entity.type
_entity.pdbx_description
1 polymer ?
#
loop_
_entity_poly.entity_id
_entity_poly.type
_entity_poly.pdbx_seq_one_letter_code
_entity_poly.pdbx_strand_id
1 'polypeptide(L)'
;MTIAAHAFVRDVKVPLGHGSTGPLELNLGRLMSGRCLIQGSSGAGKSQTLRRIIEEAFDYLTTIIVDPEGEFANLAHHIGATTVAARDYANDGLTALALRSRQHRIALHLDLSDLEPDHRIEKAASFFAGLLSAPRDHWANTVLVCIDEAHLLAPHMAASARDAETRRLGVATLTDMCARGRKRGIGTIIATQRLAKLASSVVSELHNHLIGLNIFDRDVARAADLLGFGSDQAALLRQLPPGEFFAFGPALTPAPVLAKIDPTITPHIGRTPDLVAAADLDPAQSRSLLDLEALREMSPAKPGQVALRGVRALDAFLLDPAAPYAARIVAALGNIAPNATTADDLSRHLALPANDVAAGLDLLAAIGASDTMPRGDTRIARLSARLRLRVVDTPVVGLA
;
A
#
# COMPACT_ATOMS: atom_id res chain seq x y z
N MET A 1 26.45 -16.41 -1.55
CA MET A 1 27.44 -15.32 -1.72
C MET A 1 27.35 -14.41 -0.49
N THR A 2 28.42 -14.31 0.29
CA THR A 2 28.45 -13.49 1.52
C THR A 2 28.94 -12.10 1.15
N ILE A 3 28.06 -11.11 1.18
CA ILE A 3 28.42 -9.71 0.93
C ILE A 3 29.26 -9.24 2.14
N ALA A 4 30.32 -8.44 1.92
CA ALA A 4 31.16 -7.92 3.00
C ALA A 4 30.40 -6.91 3.87
N ALA A 5 30.64 -6.91 5.19
CA ALA A 5 30.03 -5.94 6.12
C ALA A 5 30.97 -4.75 6.33
N HIS A 6 30.52 -3.53 6.04
CA HIS A 6 31.23 -2.31 6.42
C HIS A 6 30.91 -1.94 7.87
N ALA A 7 31.92 -1.47 8.61
CA ALA A 7 31.76 -1.10 10.01
C ALA A 7 30.94 0.20 10.12
N PHE A 8 29.66 0.09 10.49
CA PHE A 8 28.80 1.24 10.75
C PHE A 8 29.24 1.94 12.05
N VAL A 9 29.76 3.16 11.95
CA VAL A 9 30.04 4.03 13.10
C VAL A 9 28.75 4.75 13.48
N ARG A 10 28.30 4.62 14.74
CA ARG A 10 27.00 5.16 15.20
C ARG A 10 26.89 6.70 15.13
N ASP A 11 27.99 7.42 14.98
CA ASP A 11 28.02 8.89 14.95
C ASP A 11 28.17 9.49 13.54
N VAL A 12 27.90 8.72 12.48
CA VAL A 12 27.82 9.29 11.12
C VAL A 12 26.76 10.37 11.08
N LYS A 13 27.17 11.56 10.62
CA LYS A 13 26.29 12.68 10.31
C LYS A 13 26.37 12.99 8.83
N VAL A 14 25.23 13.35 8.25
CA VAL A 14 25.13 13.72 6.84
C VAL A 14 24.53 15.12 6.69
N PRO A 15 24.98 15.92 5.71
CA PRO A 15 24.49 17.28 5.51
C PRO A 15 23.07 17.27 4.95
N LEU A 16 22.17 18.02 5.58
CA LEU A 16 20.77 18.10 5.15
C LEU A 16 20.39 19.49 4.63
N GLY A 17 21.00 20.54 5.17
CA GLY A 17 20.63 21.90 4.85
C GLY A 17 21.33 22.94 5.72
N HIS A 18 20.74 24.13 5.77
CA HIS A 18 21.24 25.25 6.55
C HIS A 18 20.10 25.87 7.37
N GLY A 19 20.31 25.97 8.68
CA GLY A 19 19.41 26.61 9.63
C GLY A 19 19.84 28.02 10.00
N SER A 20 18.97 28.72 10.72
CA SER A 20 19.28 30.04 11.29
C SER A 20 20.47 30.04 12.27
N THR A 21 20.83 28.87 12.80
CA THR A 21 21.92 28.69 13.78
C THR A 21 23.17 28.04 13.18
N GLY A 22 23.21 27.78 11.87
CA GLY A 22 24.34 27.12 11.19
C GLY A 22 23.92 25.91 10.34
N PRO A 23 24.85 25.02 9.98
CA PRO A 23 24.54 23.85 9.16
C PRO A 23 23.56 22.91 9.88
N LEU A 24 22.59 22.39 9.14
CA LEU A 24 21.69 21.33 9.58
C LEU A 24 22.25 19.99 9.13
N GLU A 25 22.60 19.15 10.10
CA GLU A 25 23.09 17.79 9.88
C GLU A 25 22.11 16.77 10.46
N LEU A 26 22.07 15.57 9.87
CA LEU A 26 21.29 14.44 10.33
C LEU A 26 22.21 13.33 10.83
N ASN A 27 22.12 12.99 12.12
CA ASN A 27 22.87 11.87 12.70
C ASN A 27 22.15 10.53 12.42
N LEU A 28 22.76 9.67 11.60
CA LEU A 28 22.15 8.44 11.13
C LEU A 28 21.94 7.41 12.26
N GLY A 29 22.86 7.29 13.22
CA GLY A 29 22.69 6.34 14.32
C GLY A 29 21.55 6.73 15.28
N ARG A 30 21.38 8.03 15.53
CA ARG A 30 20.25 8.57 16.29
C ARG A 30 18.95 8.52 15.50
N LEU A 31 18.99 8.70 14.18
CA LEU A 31 17.84 8.49 13.30
C LEU A 31 17.36 7.04 13.38
N MET A 32 18.25 6.07 13.26
CA MET A 32 17.92 4.64 13.33
C MET A 32 17.25 4.25 14.66
N SER A 33 17.59 4.96 15.75
CA SER A 33 16.97 4.74 17.06
C SER A 33 15.71 5.58 17.31
N GLY A 34 15.67 6.80 16.77
CA GLY A 34 14.67 7.82 17.08
C GLY A 34 13.54 7.91 16.06
N ARG A 35 13.77 7.48 14.81
CA ARG A 35 12.84 7.57 13.68
C ARG A 35 12.49 9.03 13.34
N CYS A 36 12.03 9.30 12.13
CA CYS A 36 11.80 10.67 11.69
C CYS A 36 10.42 10.84 11.06
N LEU A 37 9.76 11.95 11.38
CA LEU A 37 8.60 12.47 10.68
C LEU A 37 9.06 13.59 9.72
N ILE A 38 8.60 13.54 8.48
CA ILE A 38 8.62 14.66 7.54
C ILE A 38 7.18 15.03 7.25
N GLN A 39 6.82 16.29 7.49
CA GLN A 39 5.44 16.71 7.44
C GLN A 39 5.31 18.06 6.75
N GLY A 40 4.32 18.17 5.86
CA GLY A 40 4.00 19.40 5.16
C GLY A 40 2.94 19.18 4.09
N SER A 41 2.16 20.20 3.74
CA SER A 41 1.14 20.14 2.68
C SER A 41 1.77 19.88 1.31
N SER A 42 0.93 19.68 0.28
CA SER A 42 1.43 19.61 -1.11
C SER A 42 2.23 20.88 -1.44
N GLY A 43 3.34 20.73 -2.15
CA GLY A 43 4.27 21.83 -2.43
C GLY A 43 5.19 22.27 -1.28
N ALA A 44 5.07 21.70 -0.07
CA ALA A 44 5.95 22.05 1.05
C ALA A 44 7.42 21.58 0.86
N GLY A 45 7.68 20.70 -0.11
CA GLY A 45 8.99 20.10 -0.35
C GLY A 45 9.22 18.75 0.35
N LYS A 46 8.18 18.09 0.88
CA LYS A 46 8.31 16.79 1.57
C LYS A 46 9.09 15.74 0.79
N SER A 47 8.66 15.46 -0.45
CA SER A 47 9.26 14.42 -1.29
C SER A 47 10.71 14.77 -1.65
N GLN A 48 11.04 16.06 -1.76
CA GLN A 48 12.42 16.53 -1.94
C GLN A 48 13.26 16.35 -0.68
N THR A 49 12.71 16.65 0.50
CA THR A 49 13.40 16.40 1.78
C THR A 49 13.65 14.91 2.00
N LEU A 50 12.68 14.05 1.68
CA LEU A 50 12.85 12.60 1.78
C LEU A 50 13.94 12.10 0.82
N ARG A 51 13.95 12.59 -0.44
CA ARG A 51 15.02 12.32 -1.43
C ARG A 51 16.38 12.74 -0.90
N ARG A 52 16.51 13.97 -0.41
CA ARG A 52 17.77 14.50 0.12
C ARG A 52 18.33 13.61 1.22
N ILE A 53 17.48 13.18 2.16
CA ILE A 53 17.91 12.26 3.23
C ILE A 53 18.35 10.91 2.67
N ILE A 54 17.62 10.35 1.70
CA ILE A 54 17.96 9.07 1.08
C ILE A 54 19.28 9.16 0.30
N GLU A 55 19.46 10.20 -0.53
CA GLU A 55 20.67 10.47 -1.31
C GLU A 55 21.91 10.61 -0.42
N GLU A 56 21.74 11.12 0.80
CA GLU A 56 22.84 11.26 1.75
C GLU A 56 23.07 10.01 2.61
N ALA A 57 22.05 9.15 2.76
CA ALA A 57 22.10 7.98 3.66
C ALA A 57 22.40 6.64 2.97
N PHE A 58 22.16 6.50 1.66
CA PHE A 58 22.14 5.19 0.98
C PHE A 58 23.50 4.47 0.95
N ASP A 59 24.61 5.20 0.96
CA ASP A 59 25.96 4.60 1.05
C ASP A 59 26.25 4.01 2.44
N TYR A 60 25.52 4.46 3.47
CA TYR A 60 25.71 4.05 4.87
C TYR A 60 24.72 2.98 5.31
N LEU A 61 23.51 2.97 4.74
CA LEU A 61 22.39 2.17 5.19
C LEU A 61 21.70 1.50 3.99
N THR A 62 21.37 0.22 4.14
CA THR A 62 20.47 -0.43 3.19
C THR A 62 19.11 0.26 3.24
N THR A 63 18.73 0.92 2.15
CA THR A 63 17.51 1.73 2.09
C THR A 63 16.38 0.96 1.42
N ILE A 64 15.19 1.02 2.03
CA ILE A 64 13.94 0.52 1.47
C ILE A 64 13.00 1.70 1.32
N ILE A 65 12.60 2.00 0.08
CA ILE A 65 11.60 3.01 -0.24
C ILE A 65 10.24 2.32 -0.35
N VAL A 66 9.25 2.81 0.37
CA VAL A 66 7.86 2.35 0.30
C VAL A 66 7.06 3.48 -0.32
N ASP A 67 6.51 3.22 -1.50
CA ASP A 67 6.01 4.28 -2.38
C ASP A 67 4.53 4.06 -2.75
N PRO A 68 3.59 4.55 -1.92
CA PRO A 68 2.15 4.51 -2.19
C PRO A 68 1.68 5.26 -3.43
N GLU A 69 2.46 6.21 -3.95
CA GLU A 69 2.04 7.12 -5.03
C GLU A 69 2.89 6.95 -6.31
N GLY A 70 4.00 6.21 -6.25
CA GLY A 70 4.82 5.85 -7.41
C GLY A 70 5.80 6.95 -7.86
N GLU A 71 6.13 7.90 -6.99
CA GLU A 71 6.93 9.07 -7.35
C GLU A 71 8.45 8.83 -7.28
N PHE A 72 8.92 7.77 -6.63
CA PHE A 72 10.32 7.57 -6.25
C PHE A 72 11.10 6.60 -7.14
N ALA A 73 10.52 6.13 -8.24
CA ALA A 73 11.16 5.18 -9.16
C ALA A 73 12.55 5.63 -9.67
N ASN A 74 12.73 6.93 -9.97
CA ASN A 74 14.04 7.44 -10.39
C ASN A 74 15.07 7.50 -9.25
N LEU A 75 14.64 7.83 -8.03
CA LEU A 75 15.51 7.80 -6.86
C LEU A 75 15.94 6.37 -6.58
N ALA A 76 15.00 5.43 -6.65
CA ALA A 76 15.28 4.01 -6.50
C ALA A 76 16.34 3.53 -7.51
N HIS A 77 16.20 3.92 -8.78
CA HIS A 77 17.20 3.64 -9.80
C HIS A 77 18.57 4.27 -9.46
N HIS A 78 18.59 5.53 -9.03
CA HIS A 78 19.81 6.24 -8.67
C HIS A 78 20.60 5.56 -7.53
N ILE A 79 19.91 5.07 -6.50
CA ILE A 79 20.54 4.36 -5.37
C ILE A 79 20.75 2.86 -5.61
N GLY A 80 20.45 2.36 -6.81
CA GLY A 80 20.56 0.94 -7.16
C GLY A 80 19.56 0.02 -6.43
N ALA A 81 18.44 0.56 -5.95
CA ALA A 81 17.40 -0.23 -5.31
C ALA A 81 16.63 -1.08 -6.33
N THR A 82 16.34 -2.33 -5.97
CA THR A 82 15.50 -3.21 -6.80
C THR A 82 14.04 -2.83 -6.65
N THR A 83 13.40 -2.43 -7.74
CA THR A 83 11.96 -2.11 -7.77
C THR A 83 11.12 -3.38 -7.77
N VAL A 84 10.11 -3.42 -6.90
CA VAL A 84 9.13 -4.49 -6.77
C VAL A 84 7.73 -3.87 -6.79
N ALA A 85 6.97 -4.14 -7.85
CA ALA A 85 5.56 -3.80 -7.91
C ALA A 85 4.77 -4.77 -7.01
N ALA A 86 4.26 -4.27 -5.88
CA ALA A 86 3.65 -5.11 -4.85
C ALA A 86 2.40 -5.87 -5.34
N ARG A 87 1.72 -5.35 -6.37
CA ARG A 87 0.54 -5.98 -6.99
C ARG A 87 0.84 -7.36 -7.59
N ASP A 88 2.09 -7.60 -8.01
CA ASP A 88 2.48 -8.84 -8.69
C ASP A 88 2.78 -9.98 -7.70
N TYR A 89 2.78 -9.69 -6.40
CA TYR A 89 3.18 -10.64 -5.36
C TYR A 89 2.06 -10.88 -4.36
N ALA A 90 1.89 -12.13 -3.92
CA ALA A 90 1.04 -12.47 -2.79
C ALA A 90 1.60 -11.91 -1.46
N ASN A 91 0.77 -11.82 -0.41
CA ASN A 91 1.16 -11.29 0.90
C ASN A 91 2.32 -12.06 1.53
N ASP A 92 2.29 -13.40 1.47
CA ASP A 92 3.39 -14.26 1.93
C ASP A 92 4.66 -14.07 1.09
N GLY A 93 4.50 -13.77 -0.20
CA GLY A 93 5.59 -13.42 -1.10
C GLY A 93 6.31 -12.15 -0.67
N LEU A 94 5.57 -11.10 -0.28
CA LEU A 94 6.15 -9.86 0.25
C LEU A 94 6.81 -10.07 1.62
N THR A 95 6.26 -10.94 2.46
CA THR A 95 6.87 -11.32 3.73
C THR A 95 8.24 -11.99 3.50
N ALA A 96 8.30 -12.95 2.55
CA ALA A 96 9.55 -13.61 2.18
C ALA A 96 10.55 -12.66 1.49
N LEU A 97 10.06 -11.73 0.66
CA LEU A 97 10.88 -10.69 0.03
C LEU A 97 11.57 -9.81 1.10
N ALA A 98 10.82 -9.34 2.10
CA ALA A 98 11.36 -8.54 3.19
C ALA A 98 12.46 -9.28 3.96
N LEU A 99 12.23 -10.56 4.27
CA LEU A 99 13.23 -11.42 4.92
C LEU A 99 14.50 -11.58 4.09
N ARG A 100 14.37 -11.81 2.77
CA ARG A 100 15.52 -11.93 1.86
C ARG A 100 16.28 -10.62 1.72
N SER A 101 15.57 -9.49 1.62
CA SER A 101 16.18 -8.16 1.59
C SER A 101 17.00 -7.90 2.86
N ARG A 102 16.45 -8.25 4.04
CA ARG A 102 17.18 -8.22 5.32
C ARG A 102 18.41 -9.12 5.31
N GLN A 103 18.26 -10.38 4.89
CA GLN A 103 19.34 -11.37 4.89
C GLN A 103 20.51 -10.94 3.98
N HIS A 104 20.19 -10.39 2.81
CA HIS A 104 21.17 -10.07 1.78
C HIS A 104 21.51 -8.57 1.69
N ARG A 105 20.95 -7.72 2.57
CA ARG A 105 21.16 -6.27 2.56
C ARG A 105 20.83 -5.63 1.20
N ILE A 106 19.74 -6.09 0.58
CA ILE A 106 19.28 -5.58 -0.71
C ILE A 106 18.42 -4.34 -0.49
N ALA A 107 18.83 -3.22 -1.08
CA ALA A 107 18.00 -2.02 -1.16
C ALA A 107 16.78 -2.27 -2.06
N LEU A 108 15.61 -1.82 -1.63
CA LEU A 108 14.35 -2.08 -2.33
C LEU A 108 13.56 -0.80 -2.57
N HIS A 109 12.79 -0.80 -3.65
CA HIS A 109 11.71 0.13 -3.88
C HIS A 109 10.42 -0.68 -4.01
N LEU A 110 9.58 -0.59 -2.99
CA LEU A 110 8.28 -1.26 -2.94
C LEU A 110 7.21 -0.29 -3.49
N ASP A 111 6.85 -0.50 -4.75
CA ASP A 111 5.82 0.28 -5.43
C ASP A 111 4.43 -0.25 -5.07
N LEU A 112 3.60 0.66 -4.56
CA LEU A 112 2.26 0.43 -4.04
C LEU A 112 1.19 1.27 -4.77
N SER A 113 1.57 1.98 -5.83
CA SER A 113 0.73 2.97 -6.54
C SER A 113 -0.48 2.34 -7.22
N ASP A 114 -0.28 1.20 -7.89
CA ASP A 114 -1.31 0.46 -8.64
C ASP A 114 -2.20 -0.45 -7.77
N LEU A 115 -2.35 -0.13 -6.47
CA LEU A 115 -3.18 -0.90 -5.53
C LEU A 115 -4.34 -0.07 -4.98
N GLU A 116 -5.49 -0.73 -4.85
CA GLU A 116 -6.63 -0.23 -4.07
C GLU A 116 -6.24 0.03 -2.60
N PRO A 117 -6.86 0.99 -1.90
CA PRO A 117 -6.44 1.42 -0.57
C PRO A 117 -6.28 0.28 0.47
N ASP A 118 -7.23 -0.65 0.53
CA ASP A 118 -7.18 -1.75 1.49
C ASP A 118 -6.07 -2.75 1.15
N HIS A 119 -5.94 -3.14 -0.12
CA HIS A 119 -4.86 -4.01 -0.56
C HIS A 119 -3.48 -3.37 -0.36
N ARG A 120 -3.37 -2.05 -0.55
CA ARG A 120 -2.15 -1.29 -0.28
C ARG A 120 -1.70 -1.46 1.17
N ILE A 121 -2.64 -1.31 2.11
CA ILE A 121 -2.38 -1.49 3.55
C ILE A 121 -1.98 -2.93 3.85
N GLU A 122 -2.69 -3.93 3.31
CA GLU A 122 -2.38 -5.35 3.53
C GLU A 122 -1.00 -5.75 3.01
N LYS A 123 -0.63 -5.29 1.81
CA LYS A 123 0.67 -5.55 1.19
C LYS A 123 1.80 -4.93 2.00
N ALA A 124 1.65 -3.66 2.37
CA ALA A 124 2.63 -2.96 3.21
C ALA A 124 2.76 -3.62 4.58
N ALA A 125 1.65 -3.97 5.24
CA ALA A 125 1.67 -4.65 6.53
C ALA A 125 2.37 -6.02 6.46
N SER A 126 2.10 -6.82 5.43
CA SER A 126 2.78 -8.11 5.22
C SER A 126 4.30 -7.93 5.05
N PHE A 127 4.70 -6.93 4.27
CA PHE A 127 6.12 -6.60 4.08
C PHE A 127 6.79 -6.13 5.39
N PHE A 128 6.15 -5.24 6.16
CA PHE A 128 6.67 -4.77 7.46
C PHE A 128 6.78 -5.89 8.50
N ALA A 129 5.80 -6.78 8.55
CA ALA A 129 5.85 -7.98 9.39
C ALA A 129 7.02 -8.89 8.99
N GLY A 130 7.28 -9.05 7.70
CA GLY A 130 8.45 -9.74 7.17
C GLY A 130 9.77 -9.11 7.64
N LEU A 131 9.92 -7.78 7.54
CA LEU A 131 11.12 -7.08 8.00
C LEU A 131 11.37 -7.31 9.49
N LEU A 132 10.31 -7.24 10.31
CA LEU A 132 10.41 -7.43 11.75
C LEU A 132 10.71 -8.88 12.13
N SER A 133 10.16 -9.86 11.40
CA SER A 133 10.30 -11.29 11.71
C SER A 133 11.69 -11.87 11.40
N ALA A 134 12.61 -11.06 10.85
CA ALA A 134 13.98 -11.50 10.57
C ALA A 134 14.66 -12.11 11.82
N PRO A 135 15.37 -13.25 11.66
CA PRO A 135 16.08 -13.90 12.76
C PRO A 135 17.17 -12.99 13.32
N ARG A 136 17.56 -13.23 14.58
CA ARG A 136 18.54 -12.39 15.30
C ARG A 136 19.86 -12.23 14.56
N ASP A 137 20.29 -13.27 13.84
CA ASP A 137 21.53 -13.27 13.04
C ASP A 137 21.50 -12.21 11.92
N HIS A 138 20.32 -11.73 11.54
CA HIS A 138 20.14 -10.68 10.53
C HIS A 138 19.80 -9.33 11.14
N TRP A 139 19.77 -9.16 12.48
CA TRP A 139 19.49 -7.86 13.10
C TRP A 139 20.59 -6.83 12.87
N ALA A 140 21.83 -7.29 12.71
CA ALA A 140 22.98 -6.43 12.37
C ALA A 140 22.91 -5.86 10.95
N ASN A 141 22.11 -6.45 10.06
CA ASN A 141 21.87 -5.95 8.71
C ASN A 141 20.88 -4.78 8.78
N THR A 142 21.36 -3.61 9.18
CA THR A 142 20.51 -2.44 9.42
C THR A 142 19.81 -1.96 8.15
N VAL A 143 18.53 -1.63 8.24
CA VAL A 143 17.75 -1.07 7.13
C VAL A 143 17.07 0.24 7.52
N LEU A 144 17.09 1.20 6.61
CA LEU A 144 16.32 2.43 6.70
C LEU A 144 15.06 2.29 5.84
N VAL A 145 13.89 2.28 6.48
CA VAL A 145 12.60 2.21 5.79
C VAL A 145 12.05 3.62 5.63
N CYS A 146 12.02 4.10 4.38
CA CYS A 146 11.51 5.41 3.99
C CYS A 146 10.12 5.25 3.40
N ILE A 147 9.10 5.78 4.08
CA ILE A 147 7.70 5.63 3.68
C ILE A 147 7.18 7.01 3.26
N ASP A 148 6.76 7.14 2.01
CA ASP A 148 6.02 8.32 1.58
C ASP A 148 4.52 8.16 1.84
N GLU A 149 3.84 9.30 2.02
CA GLU A 149 2.42 9.40 2.33
C GLU A 149 1.88 8.33 3.30
N ALA A 150 2.56 8.12 4.43
CA ALA A 150 2.28 7.02 5.35
C ALA A 150 0.86 7.02 5.96
N HIS A 151 0.14 8.15 5.88
CA HIS A 151 -1.27 8.21 6.29
C HIS A 151 -2.18 7.32 5.42
N LEU A 152 -1.72 6.94 4.21
CA LEU A 152 -2.37 5.95 3.35
C LEU A 152 -2.21 4.51 3.89
N LEU A 153 -1.17 4.25 4.69
CA LEU A 153 -0.86 2.93 5.24
C LEU A 153 -1.32 2.77 6.70
N ALA A 154 -1.32 3.86 7.47
CA ALA A 154 -1.73 3.89 8.87
C ALA A 154 -2.67 5.07 9.20
N PRO A 155 -3.88 5.11 8.62
CA PRO A 155 -4.81 6.21 8.83
C PRO A 155 -5.33 6.28 10.27
N HIS A 156 -5.58 7.49 10.76
CA HIS A 156 -6.28 7.75 12.01
C HIS A 156 -7.69 7.18 11.91
N MET A 157 -8.09 6.40 12.91
CA MET A 157 -9.39 5.73 12.92
C MET A 157 -10.53 6.75 13.07
N ALA A 158 -11.47 6.76 12.13
CA ALA A 158 -12.81 7.32 12.26
C ALA A 158 -13.80 6.23 11.77
N ALA A 159 -14.86 5.98 12.55
CA ALA A 159 -15.49 4.67 12.73
C ALA A 159 -16.30 4.08 11.55
N SER A 160 -16.17 2.75 11.31
CA SER A 160 -17.20 1.74 10.99
C SER A 160 -16.55 0.32 11.01
N ALA A 161 -17.31 -0.76 11.20
CA ALA A 161 -16.76 -2.06 11.68
C ALA A 161 -15.93 -2.90 10.68
N ARG A 162 -16.11 -2.74 9.35
CA ARG A 162 -15.49 -3.64 8.36
C ARG A 162 -14.17 -3.10 7.81
N ASP A 163 -14.17 -1.85 7.36
CA ASP A 163 -12.96 -1.12 6.97
C ASP A 163 -12.02 -0.86 8.17
N ALA A 164 -12.46 -1.18 9.39
CA ALA A 164 -11.64 -1.02 10.59
C ALA A 164 -10.56 -2.09 10.70
N GLU A 165 -10.75 -3.31 10.19
CA GLU A 165 -9.78 -4.39 10.40
C GLU A 165 -8.48 -4.15 9.63
N THR A 166 -8.57 -3.91 8.32
CA THR A 166 -7.40 -3.61 7.49
C THR A 166 -6.68 -2.34 7.96
N ARG A 167 -7.42 -1.28 8.30
CA ARG A 167 -6.83 -0.06 8.86
C ARG A 167 -6.14 -0.31 10.20
N ARG A 168 -6.74 -1.11 11.10
CA ARG A 168 -6.11 -1.52 12.37
C ARG A 168 -4.85 -2.34 12.10
N LEU A 169 -4.85 -3.24 11.12
CA LEU A 169 -3.67 -4.01 10.72
C LEU A 169 -2.52 -3.10 10.28
N GLY A 170 -2.80 -2.13 9.41
CA GLY A 170 -1.81 -1.13 8.96
C GLY A 170 -1.25 -0.31 10.11
N VAL A 171 -2.12 0.25 10.96
CA VAL A 171 -1.72 1.01 12.15
C VAL A 171 -0.90 0.15 13.11
N ALA A 172 -1.36 -1.05 13.43
CA ALA A 172 -0.69 -1.95 14.37
C ALA A 172 0.70 -2.34 13.86
N THR A 173 0.81 -2.72 12.59
CA THR A 173 2.07 -3.18 12.01
C THR A 173 3.08 -2.05 11.87
N LEU A 174 2.64 -0.86 11.42
CA LEU A 174 3.53 0.29 11.32
C LEU A 174 3.98 0.79 12.70
N THR A 175 3.05 0.87 13.66
CA THR A 175 3.37 1.21 15.06
C THR A 175 4.40 0.23 15.62
N ASP A 176 4.20 -1.07 15.38
CA ASP A 176 5.11 -2.12 15.86
C ASP A 176 6.49 -2.06 15.20
N MET A 177 6.55 -1.72 13.91
CA MET A 177 7.81 -1.47 13.20
C MET A 177 8.56 -0.28 13.83
N CYS A 178 7.86 0.83 14.09
CA CYS A 178 8.46 1.98 14.73
C CYS A 178 8.89 1.68 16.18
N ALA A 179 8.10 0.96 16.97
CA ALA A 179 8.39 0.69 18.37
C ALA A 179 9.49 -0.37 18.57
N ARG A 180 9.44 -1.48 17.82
CA ARG A 180 10.37 -2.62 17.98
C ARG A 180 11.57 -2.56 17.05
N GLY A 181 11.47 -1.80 15.94
CA GLY A 181 12.47 -1.73 14.89
C GLY A 181 13.87 -1.34 15.39
N ARG A 182 13.96 -0.40 16.33
CA ARG A 182 15.23 0.04 16.95
C ARG A 182 16.08 -1.13 17.45
N LYS A 183 15.48 -2.12 18.11
CA LYS A 183 16.19 -3.29 18.66
C LYS A 183 16.59 -4.30 17.59
N ARG A 184 15.95 -4.26 16.41
CA ARG A 184 16.13 -5.19 15.29
C ARG A 184 16.91 -4.58 14.12
N GLY A 185 17.52 -3.40 14.31
CA GLY A 185 18.26 -2.70 13.27
C GLY A 185 17.36 -2.15 12.15
N ILE A 186 16.17 -1.68 12.48
CA ILE A 186 15.25 -1.03 11.54
C ILE A 186 15.05 0.41 12.01
N GLY A 187 15.44 1.36 11.17
CA GLY A 187 15.09 2.78 11.30
C GLY A 187 13.95 3.12 10.36
N THR A 188 13.24 4.21 10.63
CA THR A 188 12.08 4.61 9.81
C THR A 188 12.07 6.12 9.61
N ILE A 189 11.80 6.53 8.38
CA ILE A 189 11.39 7.90 8.04
C ILE A 189 9.98 7.79 7.47
N ILE A 190 9.08 8.59 8.01
CA ILE A 190 7.69 8.69 7.56
C ILE A 190 7.47 10.10 7.02
N ALA A 191 7.09 10.20 5.76
CA ALA A 191 6.57 11.43 5.17
C ALA A 191 5.03 11.39 5.11
N THR A 192 4.37 12.52 5.36
CA THR A 192 2.91 12.64 5.22
C THR A 192 2.47 14.07 5.01
N GLN A 193 1.51 14.28 4.11
CA GLN A 193 0.85 15.58 3.97
C GLN A 193 -0.26 15.85 4.98
N ARG A 194 -0.86 14.80 5.55
CA ARG A 194 -2.00 14.90 6.48
C ARG A 194 -1.63 14.31 7.84
N LEU A 195 -0.91 15.08 8.66
CA LEU A 195 -0.52 14.67 10.01
C LEU A 195 -1.72 14.27 10.88
N ALA A 196 -2.81 15.01 10.80
CA ALA A 196 -4.04 14.75 11.54
C ALA A 196 -4.76 13.47 11.08
N LYS A 197 -4.45 12.97 9.87
CA LYS A 197 -4.94 11.68 9.36
C LYS A 197 -3.98 10.53 9.62
N LEU A 198 -2.78 10.75 10.15
CA LEU A 198 -1.87 9.68 10.54
C LEU A 198 -2.20 9.23 11.98
N ALA A 199 -2.19 7.92 12.24
CA ALA A 199 -2.47 7.39 13.57
C ALA A 199 -1.51 7.95 14.63
N SER A 200 -2.07 8.41 15.76
CA SER A 200 -1.30 9.01 16.86
C SER A 200 -0.28 8.05 17.46
N SER A 201 -0.58 6.74 17.48
CA SER A 201 0.34 5.69 17.94
C SER A 201 1.57 5.55 17.07
N VAL A 202 1.48 5.88 15.78
CA VAL A 202 2.66 5.90 14.89
C VAL A 202 3.46 7.18 15.15
N VAL A 203 2.77 8.33 15.22
CA VAL A 203 3.42 9.64 15.44
C VAL A 203 4.20 9.67 16.76
N SER A 204 3.66 9.08 17.83
CA SER A 204 4.34 9.06 19.14
C SER A 204 5.67 8.31 19.15
N GLU A 205 5.90 7.44 18.15
CA GLU A 205 7.17 6.72 17.98
C GLU A 205 8.19 7.51 17.14
N LEU A 206 7.84 8.67 16.58
CA LEU A 206 8.75 9.48 15.77
C LEU A 206 9.36 10.55 16.65
N HIS A 207 10.67 10.48 16.91
CA HIS A 207 11.33 11.40 17.84
C HIS A 207 12.04 12.56 17.14
N ASN A 208 12.26 12.45 15.84
CA ASN A 208 12.81 13.50 15.00
C ASN A 208 11.73 14.01 14.06
N HIS A 209 11.71 15.31 13.81
CA HIS A 209 10.63 15.97 13.12
C HIS A 209 11.18 17.05 12.21
N LEU A 210 10.67 17.05 10.98
CA LEU A 210 10.84 18.11 9.99
C LEU A 210 9.43 18.57 9.63
N ILE A 211 9.01 19.72 10.17
CA ILE A 211 7.66 20.27 10.02
C ILE A 211 7.71 21.50 9.10
N GLY A 212 7.14 21.37 7.91
CA GLY A 212 7.10 22.40 6.88
C GLY A 212 5.74 23.08 6.77
N LEU A 213 5.49 23.67 5.60
CA LEU A 213 4.26 24.40 5.29
C LEU A 213 3.00 23.57 5.57
N ASN A 214 2.06 24.11 6.36
CA ASN A 214 0.78 23.50 6.69
C ASN A 214 -0.39 24.43 6.42
N ILE A 215 -1.38 23.95 5.67
CA ILE A 215 -2.52 24.76 5.25
C ILE A 215 -3.79 24.44 6.07
N PHE A 216 -4.00 23.18 6.43
CA PHE A 216 -5.23 22.74 7.11
C PHE A 216 -5.15 22.92 8.62
N ASP A 217 -6.20 23.46 9.24
CA ASP A 217 -6.24 23.80 10.66
C ASP A 217 -5.88 22.64 11.59
N ARG A 218 -6.42 21.44 11.31
CA ARG A 218 -6.11 20.24 12.11
C ARG A 218 -4.65 19.82 12.01
N ASP A 219 -4.05 19.99 10.83
CA ASP A 219 -2.65 19.65 10.59
C ASP A 219 -1.73 20.69 11.24
N VAL A 220 -2.08 21.99 11.15
CA VAL A 220 -1.39 23.10 11.84
C VAL A 220 -1.43 22.90 13.36
N ALA A 221 -2.59 22.59 13.95
CA ALA A 221 -2.73 22.36 15.38
C ALA A 221 -1.84 21.19 15.85
N ARG A 222 -1.92 20.04 15.16
CA ARG A 222 -1.09 18.86 15.48
C ARG A 222 0.40 19.13 15.33
N ALA A 223 0.80 19.90 14.32
CA ALA A 223 2.19 20.27 14.10
C ALA A 223 2.69 21.26 15.15
N ALA A 224 1.88 22.25 15.53
CA ALA A 224 2.18 23.20 16.59
C ALA A 224 2.34 22.50 17.95
N ASP A 225 1.47 21.53 18.26
CA ASP A 225 1.57 20.70 19.47
C ASP A 225 2.90 19.96 19.53
N LEU A 226 3.36 19.37 18.41
CA LEU A 226 4.65 18.68 18.34
C LEU A 226 5.84 19.64 18.53
N LEU A 227 5.73 20.86 18.02
CA LEU A 227 6.77 21.89 18.13
C LEU A 227 6.75 22.63 19.49
N GLY A 228 5.70 22.47 20.29
CA GLY A 228 5.47 23.26 21.50
C GLY A 228 5.14 24.73 21.21
N PHE A 229 4.56 25.01 20.03
CA PHE A 229 4.25 26.36 19.58
C PHE A 229 2.91 26.86 20.14
N GLY A 230 2.89 28.13 20.54
CA GLY A 230 1.63 28.84 20.84
C GLY A 230 0.85 29.20 19.56
N SER A 231 -0.35 29.76 19.73
CA SER A 231 -1.23 30.18 18.62
C SER A 231 -0.52 31.07 17.59
N ASP A 232 0.27 32.01 18.07
CA ASP A 232 0.92 33.02 17.22
C ASP A 232 2.04 32.40 16.39
N GLN A 233 2.80 31.48 16.97
CA GLN A 233 3.85 30.74 16.28
C GLN A 233 3.26 29.71 15.30
N ALA A 234 2.11 29.12 15.62
CA ALA A 234 1.41 28.21 14.71
C ALA A 234 1.01 28.88 13.39
N ALA A 235 0.78 30.20 13.39
CA ALA A 235 0.51 30.96 12.17
C ALA A 235 1.71 30.94 11.19
N LEU A 236 2.94 30.84 11.69
CA LEU A 236 4.15 30.75 10.86
C LEU A 236 4.14 29.50 9.97
N LEU A 237 3.57 28.39 10.46
CA LEU A 237 3.48 27.14 9.71
C LEU A 237 2.69 27.30 8.40
N ARG A 238 1.82 28.32 8.29
CA ARG A 238 1.04 28.60 7.08
C ARG A 238 1.80 29.43 6.04
N GLN A 239 2.94 29.99 6.42
CA GLN A 239 3.69 30.96 5.62
C GLN A 239 5.09 30.45 5.23
N LEU A 240 5.46 29.24 5.66
CA LEU A 240 6.77 28.66 5.37
C LEU A 240 6.98 28.49 3.86
N PRO A 241 8.11 28.97 3.32
CA PRO A 241 8.49 28.70 1.94
C PRO A 241 8.69 27.19 1.68
N PRO A 242 8.44 26.71 0.45
CA PRO A 242 8.78 25.36 0.04
C PRO A 242 10.23 25.00 0.34
N GLY A 243 10.47 23.82 0.92
CA GLY A 243 11.82 23.38 1.29
C GLY A 243 12.32 23.93 2.63
N GLU A 244 11.54 24.76 3.33
CA GLU A 244 11.83 25.19 4.70
C GLU A 244 11.01 24.39 5.72
N PHE A 245 11.71 23.93 6.75
CA PHE A 245 11.14 23.09 7.80
C PHE A 245 11.64 23.54 9.17
N PHE A 246 10.79 23.49 10.18
CA PHE A 246 11.24 23.41 11.56
C PHE A 246 11.80 22.01 11.81
N ALA A 247 13.11 21.94 12.01
CA ALA A 247 13.84 20.73 12.34
C ALA A 247 14.00 20.64 13.86
N PHE A 248 13.66 19.49 14.45
CA PHE A 248 13.97 19.19 15.85
C PHE A 248 14.02 17.69 16.12
N GLY A 249 14.77 17.30 17.15
CA GLY A 249 14.89 15.93 17.62
C GLY A 249 16.35 15.51 17.86
N PRO A 250 16.57 14.39 18.54
CA PRO A 250 17.91 13.95 18.94
C PRO A 250 18.89 13.74 17.78
N ALA A 251 18.40 13.39 16.59
CA ALA A 251 19.19 13.20 15.37
C ALA A 251 19.39 14.48 14.56
N LEU A 252 18.67 15.56 14.89
CA LEU A 252 18.73 16.86 14.24
C LEU A 252 19.25 17.88 15.27
N THR A 253 18.38 18.78 15.74
CA THR A 253 18.67 19.82 16.73
C THR A 253 17.87 19.60 18.02
N PRO A 254 18.42 19.97 19.20
CA PRO A 254 17.73 19.78 20.48
C PRO A 254 16.48 20.65 20.67
N ALA A 255 16.39 21.77 19.95
CA ALA A 255 15.24 22.66 19.92
C ALA A 255 14.81 22.93 18.46
N PRO A 256 13.54 23.32 18.21
CA PRO A 256 13.06 23.71 16.90
C PRO A 256 13.91 24.81 16.27
N VAL A 257 14.54 24.50 15.13
CA VAL A 257 15.30 25.44 14.31
C VAL A 257 14.68 25.46 12.93
N LEU A 258 14.37 26.67 12.43
CA LEU A 258 13.96 26.83 11.04
C LEU A 258 15.19 26.61 10.14
N ALA A 259 15.04 25.70 9.18
CA ALA A 259 16.10 25.35 8.26
C ALA A 259 15.61 25.13 6.84
N LYS A 260 16.44 25.54 5.89
CA LYS A 260 16.28 25.29 4.46
C LYS A 260 16.99 23.99 4.11
N ILE A 261 16.25 23.06 3.50
CA ILE A 261 16.80 21.80 2.99
C ILE A 261 17.53 22.05 1.68
N ASP A 262 18.71 21.46 1.54
CA ASP A 262 19.54 21.57 0.35
C ASP A 262 18.87 20.86 -0.85
N PRO A 263 19.17 21.30 -2.09
CA PRO A 263 18.64 20.68 -3.29
C PRO A 263 19.08 19.22 -3.47
N THR A 264 18.30 18.47 -4.25
CA THR A 264 18.50 17.04 -4.55
C THR A 264 19.23 16.84 -5.86
N ILE A 265 19.87 15.67 -6.01
CA ILE A 265 20.49 15.23 -7.26
C ILE A 265 19.41 14.74 -8.22
N THR A 266 18.47 13.94 -7.70
CA THR A 266 17.37 13.37 -8.49
C THR A 266 16.17 14.31 -8.54
N PRO A 267 15.62 14.62 -9.73
CA PRO A 267 14.44 15.45 -9.83
C PRO A 267 13.20 14.73 -9.27
N HIS A 268 12.18 15.47 -8.85
CA HIS A 268 10.89 14.91 -8.47
C HIS A 268 10.02 14.72 -9.72
N ILE A 269 9.56 13.49 -9.96
CA ILE A 269 8.78 13.12 -11.17
C ILE A 269 7.30 13.43 -11.01
N GLY A 270 6.78 13.45 -9.77
CA GLY A 270 5.38 13.76 -9.46
C GLY A 270 4.98 15.22 -9.64
N ARG A 271 5.69 15.97 -10.50
CA ARG A 271 5.30 17.33 -10.87
C ARG A 271 3.95 17.26 -11.57
N THR A 272 3.03 18.16 -11.20
CA THR A 272 1.74 18.31 -11.88
C THR A 272 1.95 18.26 -13.39
N PRO A 273 1.25 17.38 -14.14
CA PRO A 273 1.38 17.31 -15.58
C PRO A 273 1.24 18.70 -16.20
N ASP A 274 2.02 18.98 -17.24
CA ASP A 274 1.90 20.24 -17.96
C ASP A 274 0.49 20.35 -18.56
N LEU A 275 -0.04 21.57 -18.61
CA LEU A 275 -1.34 21.83 -19.24
C LEU A 275 -1.22 21.55 -20.74
N VAL A 276 -1.81 20.45 -21.19
CA VAL A 276 -1.97 20.14 -22.61
C VAL A 276 -3.34 20.68 -23.04
N ALA A 277 -3.35 21.51 -24.09
CA ALA A 277 -4.60 22.00 -24.67
C ALA A 277 -5.47 20.83 -25.14
N ALA A 278 -6.80 21.02 -25.11
CA ALA A 278 -7.70 20.07 -25.74
C ALA A 278 -7.30 19.89 -27.22
N ALA A 279 -7.38 18.65 -27.71
CA ALA A 279 -7.13 18.38 -29.12
C ALA A 279 -8.16 19.15 -29.97
N ASP A 280 -7.69 19.82 -31.02
CA ASP A 280 -8.55 20.52 -31.99
C ASP A 280 -9.16 19.50 -32.95
N LEU A 281 -10.22 18.83 -32.48
CA LEU A 281 -10.91 17.76 -33.18
C LEU A 281 -12.34 18.18 -33.47
N ASP A 282 -12.81 17.93 -34.68
CA ASP A 282 -14.23 18.05 -34.97
C ASP A 282 -15.04 16.92 -34.28
N PRO A 283 -16.38 17.06 -34.17
CA PRO A 283 -17.20 16.03 -33.52
C PRO A 283 -17.14 14.64 -34.18
N ALA A 284 -16.87 14.54 -35.48
CA ALA A 284 -16.80 13.26 -36.18
C ALA A 284 -15.47 12.55 -35.89
N GLN A 285 -14.35 13.28 -35.94
CA GLN A 285 -13.03 12.82 -35.54
C GLN A 285 -13.02 12.38 -34.08
N SER A 286 -13.64 13.17 -33.20
CA SER A 286 -13.79 12.83 -31.77
C SER A 286 -14.56 11.53 -31.59
N ARG A 287 -15.68 11.34 -32.29
CA ARG A 287 -16.48 10.11 -32.21
C ARG A 287 -15.74 8.87 -32.70
N SER A 288 -14.94 9.02 -33.76
CA SER A 288 -14.12 7.94 -34.31
C SER A 288 -12.96 7.58 -33.36
N LEU A 289 -12.26 8.58 -32.81
CA LEU A 289 -11.16 8.35 -31.86
C LEU A 289 -11.64 7.76 -30.54
N LEU A 290 -12.84 8.13 -30.10
CA LEU A 290 -13.51 7.54 -28.94
C LEU A 290 -14.13 6.18 -29.24
N ASP A 291 -14.18 5.77 -30.51
CA ASP A 291 -14.79 4.54 -30.98
C ASP A 291 -16.18 4.29 -30.37
N LEU A 292 -17.02 5.33 -30.37
CA LEU A 292 -18.29 5.31 -29.64
C LEU A 292 -19.25 4.22 -30.14
N GLU A 293 -19.12 3.79 -31.39
CA GLU A 293 -19.93 2.72 -31.97
C GLU A 293 -19.52 1.36 -31.38
N ALA A 294 -18.22 1.03 -31.38
CA ALA A 294 -17.75 -0.21 -30.75
C ALA A 294 -17.98 -0.21 -29.24
N LEU A 295 -17.77 0.92 -28.56
CA LEU A 295 -18.05 1.05 -27.12
C LEU A 295 -19.55 0.95 -26.78
N ARG A 296 -20.45 1.24 -27.73
CA ARG A 296 -21.89 1.08 -27.54
C ARG A 296 -22.35 -0.35 -27.79
N GLU A 297 -21.68 -1.06 -28.70
CA GLU A 297 -21.88 -2.50 -28.95
C GLU A 297 -21.25 -3.39 -27.89
N MET A 298 -20.23 -2.89 -27.20
CA MET A 298 -19.89 -3.32 -25.84
C MET A 298 -21.08 -2.95 -24.93
N SER A 299 -22.12 -3.78 -24.96
CA SER A 299 -23.17 -3.78 -23.95
C SER A 299 -22.52 -3.56 -22.58
N PRO A 300 -23.12 -2.75 -21.69
CA PRO A 300 -22.66 -2.75 -20.30
C PRO A 300 -22.56 -4.21 -19.92
N ALA A 301 -21.39 -4.67 -19.49
CA ALA A 301 -21.24 -6.00 -18.93
C ALA A 301 -22.49 -6.24 -18.09
N LYS A 302 -23.31 -7.24 -18.46
CA LYS A 302 -24.59 -7.53 -17.78
C LYS A 302 -24.34 -7.30 -16.29
N PRO A 303 -25.13 -6.46 -15.60
CA PRO A 303 -24.83 -6.03 -14.24
C PRO A 303 -24.62 -7.27 -13.35
N GLY A 304 -23.36 -7.64 -13.19
CA GLY A 304 -22.95 -8.99 -12.82
C GLY A 304 -21.55 -9.03 -12.22
N GLN A 305 -21.04 -7.86 -11.83
CA GLN A 305 -19.93 -7.72 -10.89
C GLN A 305 -20.24 -6.71 -9.78
N VAL A 306 -21.52 -6.49 -9.49
CA VAL A 306 -21.90 -6.00 -8.17
C VAL A 306 -22.29 -7.24 -7.37
N ALA A 307 -21.45 -7.64 -6.42
CA ALA A 307 -21.81 -8.65 -5.44
C ALA A 307 -23.06 -8.18 -4.68
N LEU A 308 -24.24 -8.56 -5.15
CA LEU A 308 -25.51 -8.29 -4.50
C LEU A 308 -25.46 -8.94 -3.11
N ARG A 309 -25.57 -8.13 -2.06
CA ARG A 309 -25.55 -8.58 -0.65
C ARG A 309 -26.95 -8.47 -0.04
N GLY A 310 -27.35 -9.49 0.71
CA GLY A 310 -28.57 -9.48 1.52
C GLY A 310 -29.83 -9.97 0.77
N VAL A 311 -31.01 -9.59 1.29
CA VAL A 311 -32.34 -10.09 0.85
C VAL A 311 -32.58 -9.91 -0.65
N ARG A 312 -32.10 -8.80 -1.24
CA ARG A 312 -32.21 -8.53 -2.69
C ARG A 312 -31.47 -9.55 -3.57
N ALA A 313 -30.39 -10.15 -3.08
CA ALA A 313 -29.66 -11.18 -3.80
C ALA A 313 -30.42 -12.51 -3.82
N LEU A 314 -31.14 -12.81 -2.72
CA LEU A 314 -32.01 -13.97 -2.63
C LEU A 314 -33.26 -13.79 -3.51
N ASP A 315 -33.89 -12.62 -3.48
CA ASP A 315 -35.05 -12.33 -4.33
C ASP A 315 -34.66 -12.40 -5.82
N ALA A 316 -33.52 -11.81 -6.20
CA ALA A 316 -33.01 -11.89 -7.56
C ALA A 316 -32.69 -13.33 -7.96
N PHE A 317 -32.12 -14.14 -7.07
CA PHE A 317 -31.86 -15.55 -7.33
C PHE A 317 -33.17 -16.35 -7.48
N LEU A 318 -34.15 -16.17 -6.60
CA LEU A 318 -35.42 -16.91 -6.62
C LEU A 318 -36.29 -16.58 -7.84
N LEU A 319 -36.18 -15.35 -8.35
CA LEU A 319 -36.93 -14.89 -9.52
C LEU A 319 -36.22 -15.19 -10.85
N ASP A 320 -34.96 -15.64 -10.82
CA ASP A 320 -34.21 -15.97 -12.04
C ASP A 320 -34.70 -17.31 -12.65
N PRO A 321 -35.04 -17.37 -13.94
CA PRO A 321 -35.44 -18.61 -14.61
C PRO A 321 -34.41 -19.74 -14.51
N ALA A 322 -33.13 -19.42 -14.29
CA ALA A 322 -32.05 -20.40 -14.15
C ALA A 322 -31.89 -20.94 -12.72
N ALA A 323 -32.64 -20.43 -11.74
CA ALA A 323 -32.57 -20.86 -10.34
C ALA A 323 -32.78 -22.38 -10.12
N PRO A 324 -33.73 -23.05 -10.80
CA PRO A 324 -33.90 -24.49 -10.67
C PRO A 324 -32.66 -25.27 -11.15
N TYR A 325 -31.98 -24.78 -12.19
CA TYR A 325 -30.75 -25.40 -12.70
C TYR A 325 -29.60 -25.18 -11.73
N ALA A 326 -29.44 -23.95 -11.22
CA ALA A 326 -28.46 -23.62 -10.20
C ALA A 326 -28.59 -24.51 -8.96
N ALA A 327 -29.81 -24.73 -8.46
CA ALA A 327 -30.05 -25.61 -7.31
C ALA A 327 -29.62 -27.07 -7.59
N ARG A 328 -29.95 -27.60 -8.77
CA ARG A 328 -29.56 -28.96 -9.18
C ARG A 328 -28.05 -29.10 -9.37
N ILE A 329 -27.39 -28.08 -9.88
CA ILE A 329 -25.93 -28.02 -10.05
C ILE A 329 -25.25 -28.01 -8.69
N VAL A 330 -25.75 -27.25 -7.71
CA VAL A 330 -25.21 -27.26 -6.34
C VAL A 330 -25.31 -28.65 -5.72
N ALA A 331 -26.46 -29.32 -5.87
CA ALA A 331 -26.65 -30.68 -5.37
C ALA A 331 -25.70 -31.70 -6.05
N ALA A 332 -25.46 -31.57 -7.36
CA ALA A 332 -24.52 -32.44 -8.06
C ALA A 332 -23.08 -32.18 -7.62
N LEU A 333 -22.64 -30.92 -7.59
CA LEU A 333 -21.27 -30.56 -7.21
C LEU A 333 -20.96 -30.87 -5.74
N GLY A 334 -21.95 -30.86 -4.86
CA GLY A 334 -21.79 -31.24 -3.45
C GLY A 334 -21.33 -32.70 -3.26
N ASN A 335 -21.65 -33.57 -4.22
CA ASN A 335 -21.39 -35.01 -4.15
C ASN A 335 -20.14 -35.47 -4.93
N ILE A 336 -19.39 -34.54 -5.55
CA ILE A 336 -18.25 -34.89 -6.43
C ILE A 336 -16.92 -34.83 -5.68
N ALA A 337 -16.16 -35.94 -5.78
CA ALA A 337 -14.74 -36.02 -5.44
C ALA A 337 -13.95 -36.66 -6.59
N PRO A 338 -12.81 -36.07 -7.06
CA PRO A 338 -12.19 -34.83 -6.59
C PRO A 338 -12.75 -33.55 -7.26
N ASN A 339 -13.37 -32.71 -6.44
CA ASN A 339 -13.44 -31.23 -6.37
C ASN A 339 -13.74 -30.34 -7.59
N ALA A 340 -13.90 -30.87 -8.79
CA ALA A 340 -14.37 -30.12 -9.94
C ALA A 340 -14.86 -31.07 -11.04
N THR A 341 -15.75 -30.59 -11.89
CA THR A 341 -16.21 -31.33 -13.08
C THR A 341 -16.40 -30.37 -14.24
N THR A 342 -16.61 -30.86 -15.45
CA THR A 342 -16.89 -29.99 -16.61
C THR A 342 -18.38 -29.65 -16.71
N ALA A 343 -18.71 -28.54 -17.34
CA ALA A 343 -20.09 -28.19 -17.67
C ALA A 343 -20.77 -29.28 -18.54
N ASP A 344 -20.00 -29.95 -19.39
CA ASP A 344 -20.50 -31.04 -20.23
C ASP A 344 -20.85 -32.29 -19.40
N ASP A 345 -20.03 -32.59 -18.39
CA ASP A 345 -20.31 -33.65 -17.42
C ASP A 345 -21.56 -33.34 -16.59
N LEU A 346 -21.73 -32.07 -16.17
CA LEU A 346 -22.94 -31.62 -15.49
C LEU A 346 -24.18 -31.74 -16.37
N SER A 347 -24.08 -31.35 -17.65
CA SER A 347 -25.16 -31.47 -18.62
C SER A 347 -25.59 -32.93 -18.81
N ARG A 348 -24.63 -33.85 -18.96
CA ARG A 348 -24.90 -35.28 -19.07
C ARG A 348 -25.48 -35.86 -17.78
N HIS A 349 -24.89 -35.53 -16.62
CA HIS A 349 -25.31 -36.08 -15.34
C HIS A 349 -26.70 -35.59 -14.91
N LEU A 350 -27.01 -34.32 -15.16
CA LEU A 350 -28.29 -33.71 -14.81
C LEU A 350 -29.36 -33.90 -15.90
N ALA A 351 -29.01 -34.47 -17.06
CA ALA A 351 -29.87 -34.52 -18.24
C ALA A 351 -30.48 -33.13 -18.56
N LEU A 352 -29.63 -32.10 -18.56
CA LEU A 352 -30.01 -30.71 -18.83
C LEU A 352 -29.32 -30.21 -20.12
N PRO A 353 -29.98 -29.41 -20.96
CA PRO A 353 -29.34 -28.73 -22.09
C PRO A 353 -28.12 -27.92 -21.66
N ALA A 354 -27.10 -27.84 -22.52
CA ALA A 354 -25.86 -27.11 -22.24
C ALA A 354 -26.12 -25.64 -21.88
N ASN A 355 -27.09 -25.00 -22.52
CA ASN A 355 -27.49 -23.61 -22.24
C ASN A 355 -28.06 -23.43 -20.83
N ASP A 356 -28.81 -24.42 -20.33
CA ASP A 356 -29.43 -24.36 -18.99
C ASP A 356 -28.38 -24.60 -17.90
N VAL A 357 -27.43 -25.50 -18.13
CA VAL A 357 -26.26 -25.68 -17.27
C VAL A 357 -25.38 -24.44 -17.28
N ALA A 358 -25.21 -23.81 -18.44
CA ALA A 358 -24.47 -22.56 -18.55
C ALA A 358 -25.16 -21.45 -17.74
N ALA A 359 -26.46 -21.24 -17.93
CA ALA A 359 -27.22 -20.24 -17.20
C ALA A 359 -27.20 -20.47 -15.67
N GLY A 360 -27.33 -21.73 -15.23
CA GLY A 360 -27.25 -22.07 -13.81
C GLY A 360 -25.87 -21.81 -13.19
N LEU A 361 -24.79 -22.14 -13.91
CA LEU A 361 -23.42 -21.84 -13.47
C LEU A 361 -23.12 -20.34 -13.44
N ASP A 362 -23.65 -19.57 -14.38
CA ASP A 362 -23.51 -18.10 -14.39
C ASP A 362 -24.23 -17.49 -13.19
N LEU A 363 -25.43 -17.96 -12.89
CA LEU A 363 -26.20 -17.52 -11.72
C LEU A 363 -25.48 -17.85 -10.40
N LEU A 364 -24.89 -19.04 -10.28
CA LEU A 364 -24.10 -19.42 -9.11
C LEU A 364 -22.80 -18.61 -8.98
N ALA A 365 -22.12 -18.33 -10.10
CA ALA A 365 -20.93 -17.48 -10.09
C ALA A 365 -21.26 -16.04 -9.65
N ALA A 366 -22.39 -15.49 -10.11
CA ALA A 366 -22.84 -14.14 -9.76
C ALA A 366 -23.05 -13.94 -8.24
N ILE A 367 -23.47 -14.99 -7.52
CA ILE A 367 -23.65 -14.96 -6.06
C ILE A 367 -22.42 -15.49 -5.28
N GLY A 368 -21.31 -15.80 -5.97
CA GLY A 368 -20.10 -16.37 -5.36
C GLY A 368 -20.28 -17.79 -4.81
N ALA A 369 -21.24 -18.55 -5.33
CA ALA A 369 -21.53 -19.93 -4.94
C ALA A 369 -20.68 -20.97 -5.68
N SER A 370 -20.18 -20.64 -6.87
CA SER A 370 -19.30 -21.52 -7.66
C SER A 370 -18.14 -20.77 -8.29
N ASP A 371 -16.99 -21.45 -8.41
CA ASP A 371 -15.88 -21.01 -9.24
C ASP A 371 -15.99 -21.71 -10.61
N THR A 372 -15.80 -20.97 -11.69
CA THR A 372 -15.68 -21.53 -13.05
C THR A 372 -14.36 -21.14 -13.69
N MET A 373 -13.78 -22.05 -14.48
CA MET A 373 -12.52 -21.82 -15.21
C MET A 373 -12.63 -22.37 -16.63
N PRO A 374 -12.22 -21.63 -17.67
CA PRO A 374 -12.27 -22.12 -19.05
C PRO A 374 -11.34 -23.33 -19.26
N ARG A 375 -11.78 -24.30 -20.06
CA ARG A 375 -11.00 -25.48 -20.47
C ARG A 375 -11.40 -25.91 -21.89
N GLY A 376 -10.64 -25.46 -22.90
CA GLY A 376 -10.99 -25.68 -24.30
C GLY A 376 -12.36 -25.07 -24.61
N ASP A 377 -13.25 -25.85 -25.24
CA ASP A 377 -14.60 -25.41 -25.61
C ASP A 377 -15.64 -25.54 -24.47
N THR A 378 -15.21 -25.95 -23.28
CA THR A 378 -16.06 -26.08 -22.09
C THR A 378 -15.49 -25.29 -20.90
N ARG A 379 -16.14 -25.38 -19.75
CA ARG A 379 -15.66 -24.80 -18.49
C ARG A 379 -15.72 -25.80 -17.36
N ILE A 380 -14.69 -25.76 -16.51
CA ILE A 380 -14.64 -26.47 -15.24
C ILE A 380 -15.49 -25.70 -14.24
N ALA A 381 -16.29 -26.40 -13.44
CA ALA A 381 -17.10 -25.84 -12.37
C ALA A 381 -16.84 -26.58 -11.05
N ARG A 382 -16.80 -25.82 -9.95
CA ARG A 382 -16.75 -26.33 -8.57
C ARG A 382 -17.51 -25.42 -7.62
N LEU A 383 -17.98 -25.94 -6.49
CA LEU A 383 -18.52 -25.10 -5.41
C LEU A 383 -17.41 -24.23 -4.83
N SER A 384 -17.75 -22.98 -4.47
CA SER A 384 -16.84 -22.12 -3.74
C SER A 384 -16.52 -22.74 -2.37
N ALA A 385 -15.29 -22.52 -1.87
CA ALA A 385 -14.84 -23.09 -0.59
C ALA A 385 -15.81 -22.76 0.56
N ARG A 386 -16.39 -21.55 0.53
CA ARG A 386 -17.36 -21.08 1.53
C ARG A 386 -18.70 -21.82 1.48
N LEU A 387 -19.27 -22.05 0.29
CA LEU A 387 -20.55 -22.74 0.18
C LEU A 387 -20.39 -24.23 0.51
N ARG A 388 -19.27 -24.82 0.11
CA ARG A 388 -18.96 -26.22 0.36
C ARG A 388 -18.93 -26.57 1.85
N LEU A 389 -18.29 -25.73 2.67
CA LEU A 389 -18.26 -25.87 4.14
C LEU A 389 -19.65 -25.89 4.80
N ARG A 390 -20.70 -25.42 4.09
CA ARG A 390 -22.07 -25.32 4.61
C ARG A 390 -23.03 -26.35 4.03
N VAL A 391 -22.66 -27.00 2.91
CA VAL A 391 -23.55 -27.87 2.11
C VAL A 391 -23.06 -29.32 2.09
N VAL A 392 -21.78 -29.58 2.38
CA VAL A 392 -21.20 -30.93 2.33
C VAL A 392 -20.95 -31.44 3.75
N ASP A 393 -21.62 -32.53 4.12
CA ASP A 393 -21.44 -33.25 5.42
C ASP A 393 -20.12 -34.05 5.49
N THR A 394 -19.34 -34.08 4.41
CA THR A 394 -18.05 -34.76 4.38
C THR A 394 -16.95 -33.81 4.84
N PRO A 395 -16.23 -34.11 5.95
CA PRO A 395 -15.12 -33.27 6.39
C PRO A 395 -14.08 -33.15 5.30
N VAL A 396 -13.57 -31.94 5.08
CA VAL A 396 -12.35 -31.72 4.30
C VAL A 396 -11.23 -32.36 5.11
N VAL A 397 -10.90 -33.63 4.80
CA VAL A 397 -9.74 -34.29 5.37
C VAL A 397 -8.53 -33.58 4.79
N GLY A 398 -7.94 -32.68 5.58
CA GLY A 398 -6.59 -32.20 5.34
C GLY A 398 -5.68 -33.42 5.31
N LEU A 399 -4.92 -33.56 4.23
CA LEU A 399 -3.81 -34.51 4.23
C LEU A 399 -2.87 -34.08 5.38
N ALA A 400 -2.70 -34.99 6.34
CA ALA A 400 -1.70 -34.88 7.39
C ALA A 400 -0.28 -34.95 6.81
#